data_AF-A0A672KQS0-F1
#
_entry.id   AF-A0A672KQS0-F1
#
_cell.length_a   1.000
_cell.length_b   1.000
_cell.length_c   1.000
_cell.angle_alpha   90.00
_cell.angle_beta   90.00
_cell.angle_gamma   90.00
#
_symmetry.space_group_name_H-M   'P 1'
#
loop_
_entity.id
_entity.type
_entity.pdbx_description
1 polymer ?
#
loop_
_entity_poly.entity_id
_entity_poly.type
_entity_poly.pdbx_seq_one_letter_code
_entity_poly.pdbx_strand_id
1 'polypeptide(L)'
;MEGDSVTLKTDVTDKQGYDKIEWRFGEERIARIKGVNGTYYDEVWRFRGRLQLDHTGSLTIRNTTTEHTGVYHLTPLPIPVIFIDTLQSSSSSERSSRIFLCSVVNVSHATLSWYKGNSLLSSISVSNLSISLSLPLEVEYQDNNTYSCVLNNPVSNQTQHLTNTELYWLGYSVHYCGTAEVVIRLVVSALMGVAAVAAIVVLVYDIKSRTGEKRTDINLRQRSIRN
;
A
#
# COMPACT_ATOMS: atom_id res chain seq x y z
N MET A 1 -40.56 10.76 -34.43
CA MET A 1 -41.98 11.16 -34.35
C MET A 1 -42.48 10.75 -32.96
N GLU A 2 -43.59 11.29 -32.47
CA GLU A 2 -44.17 10.77 -31.22
C GLU A 2 -44.62 9.31 -31.43
N GLY A 3 -44.45 8.48 -30.40
CA GLY A 3 -44.71 7.04 -30.46
C GLY A 3 -43.48 6.21 -30.87
N ASP A 4 -42.44 6.81 -31.45
CA ASP A 4 -41.22 6.08 -31.83
C ASP A 4 -40.33 5.76 -30.64
N SER A 5 -39.47 4.76 -30.80
CA SER A 5 -38.36 4.49 -29.88
C SER A 5 -37.11 5.28 -30.26
N VAL A 6 -36.43 5.84 -29.26
CA VAL A 6 -35.13 6.51 -29.43
C VAL A 6 -34.09 5.77 -28.61
N THR A 7 -32.91 5.55 -29.19
CA THR A 7 -31.76 4.94 -28.52
C THR A 7 -30.64 5.96 -28.37
N LEU A 8 -30.27 6.23 -27.12
CA LEU A 8 -29.11 7.02 -26.74
C LEU A 8 -27.92 6.06 -26.59
N LYS A 9 -27.00 6.14 -27.54
CA LYS A 9 -25.79 5.30 -27.53
C LYS A 9 -24.80 5.81 -26.50
N THR A 10 -24.11 4.88 -25.87
CA THR A 10 -22.96 5.19 -25.03
C THR A 10 -21.67 5.12 -25.86
N ASP A 11 -20.79 6.10 -25.67
CA ASP A 11 -19.44 6.11 -26.27
C ASP A 11 -18.41 5.43 -25.35
N VAL A 12 -18.85 4.78 -24.27
CA VAL A 12 -17.96 4.09 -23.31
C VAL A 12 -17.41 2.81 -23.96
N THR A 13 -16.23 2.93 -24.57
CA THR A 13 -15.50 1.84 -25.23
C THR A 13 -14.75 0.92 -24.27
N ASP A 14 -14.51 1.35 -23.03
CA ASP A 14 -13.67 0.62 -22.08
C ASP A 14 -14.45 0.15 -20.84
N LYS A 15 -14.90 -1.10 -20.87
CA LYS A 15 -15.65 -1.73 -19.77
C LYS A 15 -14.77 -2.12 -18.58
N GLN A 16 -13.45 -2.05 -18.69
CA GLN A 16 -12.54 -2.49 -17.63
C GLN A 16 -12.37 -1.45 -16.50
N GLY A 17 -12.72 -0.18 -16.73
CA GLY A 17 -12.59 0.90 -15.73
C GLY A 17 -13.88 1.24 -14.95
N TYR A 18 -15.03 0.72 -15.37
CA TYR A 18 -16.35 1.11 -14.84
C TYR A 18 -17.24 -0.11 -14.59
N ASP A 19 -17.71 -0.28 -13.35
CA ASP A 19 -18.59 -1.41 -12.98
C ASP A 19 -20.08 -1.06 -13.16
N LYS A 20 -20.40 0.24 -13.25
CA LYS A 20 -21.78 0.74 -13.29
C LYS A 20 -21.91 1.95 -14.20
N ILE A 21 -23.03 1.99 -14.92
CA ILE A 21 -23.44 3.09 -15.78
C ILE A 21 -24.75 3.64 -15.23
N GLU A 22 -24.85 4.96 -15.13
CA GLU A 22 -26.05 5.66 -14.69
C GLU A 22 -26.53 6.65 -15.76
N TRP A 23 -27.84 6.62 -16.03
CA TRP A 23 -28.51 7.58 -16.89
C TRP A 23 -29.35 8.54 -16.05
N ARG A 24 -29.25 9.82 -16.39
CA ARG A 24 -30.02 10.92 -15.79
C ARG A 24 -30.75 11.73 -16.85
N PHE A 25 -31.90 12.27 -16.49
CA PHE A 25 -32.63 13.28 -17.24
C PHE A 25 -32.61 14.58 -16.43
N GLY A 26 -31.83 15.56 -16.90
CA GLY A 26 -31.38 16.65 -16.03
C GLY A 26 -30.64 16.10 -14.80
N GLU A 27 -31.06 16.52 -13.60
CA GLU A 27 -30.50 16.04 -12.33
C GLU A 27 -31.12 14.72 -11.83
N GLU A 28 -32.25 14.30 -12.40
CA GLU A 28 -33.01 13.14 -11.93
C GLU A 28 -32.46 11.84 -12.55
N ARG A 29 -32.15 10.86 -11.71
CA ARG A 29 -31.74 9.53 -12.15
C ARG A 29 -32.95 8.78 -12.71
N ILE A 30 -32.75 8.10 -13.84
CA ILE A 30 -33.84 7.37 -14.54
C ILE A 30 -33.52 5.88 -14.70
N ALA A 31 -32.25 5.52 -14.86
CA ALA A 31 -31.84 4.13 -15.01
C ALA A 31 -30.39 3.89 -14.56
N ARG A 32 -30.08 2.69 -14.11
CA ARG A 32 -28.74 2.27 -13.67
C ARG A 32 -28.47 0.81 -13.99
N ILE A 33 -27.27 0.50 -14.47
CA ILE A 33 -26.74 -0.88 -14.54
C ILE A 33 -25.94 -1.17 -13.28
N LYS A 34 -26.24 -2.29 -12.60
CA LYS A 34 -25.52 -2.74 -11.40
C LYS A 34 -24.60 -3.93 -11.74
N GLY A 35 -23.51 -3.69 -12.45
CA GLY A 35 -22.54 -4.73 -12.83
C GLY A 35 -23.21 -5.98 -13.44
N VAL A 36 -22.79 -7.17 -13.00
CA VAL A 36 -23.28 -8.49 -13.46
C VAL A 36 -24.74 -8.79 -13.03
N ASN A 37 -25.28 -8.08 -12.03
CA ASN A 37 -26.50 -8.47 -11.31
C ASN A 37 -27.77 -7.66 -11.64
N GLY A 38 -27.82 -6.98 -12.79
CA GLY A 38 -29.08 -6.53 -13.39
C GLY A 38 -29.26 -5.02 -13.53
N THR A 39 -30.31 -4.65 -14.27
CA THR A 39 -30.70 -3.27 -14.58
C THR A 39 -31.76 -2.78 -13.59
N TYR A 40 -31.61 -1.56 -13.10
CA TYR A 40 -32.59 -0.90 -12.25
C TYR A 40 -33.13 0.35 -12.95
N TYR A 41 -34.46 0.51 -12.91
CA TYR A 41 -35.15 1.67 -13.45
C TYR A 41 -35.82 2.39 -12.29
N ASP A 42 -35.62 3.70 -12.22
CA ASP A 42 -36.35 4.50 -11.25
C ASP A 42 -37.81 4.64 -11.69
N GLU A 43 -38.71 4.68 -10.73
CA GLU A 43 -40.14 4.91 -10.97
C GLU A 43 -40.44 6.38 -11.24
N VAL A 44 -39.66 7.01 -12.12
CA VAL A 44 -39.97 8.34 -12.65
C VAL A 44 -41.21 8.20 -13.53
N TRP A 45 -42.31 8.80 -13.11
CA TRP A 45 -43.64 8.63 -13.71
C TRP A 45 -43.62 8.76 -15.24
N ARG A 46 -42.82 9.70 -15.73
CA ARG A 46 -42.64 10.02 -17.16
C ARG A 46 -42.11 8.84 -17.96
N PHE A 47 -41.14 8.13 -17.39
CA PHE A 47 -40.41 7.06 -18.06
C PHE A 47 -40.90 5.65 -17.70
N ARG A 48 -41.97 5.57 -16.89
CA ARG A 48 -42.48 4.31 -16.34
C ARG A 48 -42.81 3.29 -17.44
N GLY A 49 -42.14 2.14 -17.40
CA GLY A 49 -42.34 1.06 -18.37
C GLY A 49 -41.82 1.32 -19.79
N ARG A 50 -41.10 2.43 -20.00
CA ARG A 50 -40.61 2.86 -21.33
C ARG A 50 -39.10 2.69 -21.51
N LEU A 51 -38.35 2.54 -20.42
CA LEU A 51 -36.89 2.46 -20.44
C LEU A 51 -36.42 1.02 -20.66
N GLN A 52 -35.36 0.89 -21.46
CA GLN A 52 -34.66 -0.36 -21.68
C GLN A 52 -33.17 -0.10 -21.83
N LEU A 53 -32.34 -0.74 -21.00
CA LEU A 53 -30.90 -0.74 -21.11
C LEU A 53 -30.43 -1.99 -21.86
N ASP A 54 -29.46 -1.82 -22.76
CA ASP A 54 -28.78 -2.93 -23.40
C ASP A 54 -27.52 -3.36 -22.61
N HIS A 55 -26.84 -4.40 -23.10
CA HIS A 55 -25.59 -4.91 -22.54
C HIS A 55 -24.38 -3.98 -22.75
N THR A 56 -24.52 -2.94 -23.59
CA THR A 56 -23.47 -1.94 -23.81
C THR A 56 -23.60 -0.78 -22.83
N GLY A 57 -24.79 -0.56 -22.25
CA GLY A 57 -25.12 0.61 -21.45
C GLY A 57 -25.90 1.68 -22.21
N SER A 58 -26.29 1.42 -23.46
CA SER A 58 -27.13 2.32 -24.26
C SER A 58 -28.56 2.29 -23.75
N LEU A 59 -29.17 3.47 -23.63
CA LEU A 59 -30.55 3.62 -23.14
C LEU A 59 -31.51 3.74 -24.31
N THR A 60 -32.50 2.86 -24.35
CA THR A 60 -33.63 2.96 -25.28
C THR A 60 -34.87 3.43 -24.53
N ILE A 61 -35.53 4.44 -25.08
CA ILE A 61 -36.78 5.00 -24.59
C ILE A 61 -37.85 4.66 -25.62
N ARG A 62 -38.83 3.85 -25.24
CA ARG A 62 -39.94 3.40 -26.10
C ARG A 62 -41.12 4.36 -26.00
N ASN A 63 -41.91 4.46 -27.08
CA ASN A 63 -43.12 5.29 -27.12
C ASN A 63 -42.83 6.72 -26.63
N THR A 64 -41.87 7.39 -27.28
CA THR A 64 -41.48 8.76 -26.92
C THR A 64 -42.61 9.76 -27.19
N THR A 65 -42.60 10.86 -26.44
CA THR A 65 -43.57 11.96 -26.50
C THR A 65 -42.81 13.25 -26.27
N THR A 66 -43.43 14.40 -26.54
CA THR A 66 -42.85 15.72 -26.24
C THR A 66 -42.34 15.87 -24.80
N GLU A 67 -42.95 15.20 -23.81
CA GLU A 67 -42.51 15.19 -22.40
C GLU A 67 -41.12 14.59 -22.19
N HIS A 68 -40.68 13.69 -23.07
CA HIS A 68 -39.36 13.05 -23.02
C HIS A 68 -38.27 13.94 -23.64
N THR A 69 -38.61 15.11 -24.16
CA THR A 69 -37.64 16.05 -24.72
C THR A 69 -36.84 16.70 -23.60
N GLY A 70 -35.52 16.64 -23.69
CA GLY A 70 -34.63 17.26 -22.72
C GLY A 70 -33.20 16.73 -22.81
N VAL A 71 -32.38 17.12 -21.83
CA VAL A 71 -30.97 16.74 -21.77
C VAL A 71 -30.81 15.46 -20.97
N TYR A 72 -30.11 14.50 -21.56
CA TYR A 72 -29.76 13.23 -20.93
C TYR A 72 -28.27 13.21 -20.60
N HIS A 73 -27.93 12.82 -19.38
CA HIS A 73 -26.55 12.71 -18.92
C HIS A 73 -26.20 11.26 -18.65
N LEU A 74 -25.03 10.85 -19.15
CA LEU A 74 -24.43 9.56 -18.88
C LEU A 74 -23.31 9.74 -17.85
N THR A 75 -23.42 9.05 -16.72
CA THR A 75 -22.39 9.09 -15.67
C THR A 75 -21.80 7.69 -15.51
N PRO A 76 -20.59 7.42 -16.04
CA PRO A 76 -19.87 6.20 -15.74
C PRO A 76 -19.37 6.27 -14.28
N LEU A 77 -19.69 5.26 -13.47
CA LEU A 77 -19.24 5.18 -12.09
C LEU A 77 -17.94 4.37 -12.05
N PRO A 78 -16.83 4.96 -11.58
CA PRO A 78 -15.54 4.30 -11.62
C PRO A 78 -15.50 3.12 -10.64
N ILE A 79 -14.76 2.07 -10.99
CA ILE A 79 -14.53 0.94 -10.09
C ILE A 79 -13.72 1.45 -8.89
N PRO A 80 -14.23 1.32 -7.65
CA PRO A 80 -13.44 1.67 -6.49
C PRO A 80 -12.29 0.66 -6.34
N VAL A 81 -11.09 1.19 -6.14
CA VAL A 81 -9.89 0.38 -5.93
C VAL A 81 -9.46 0.56 -4.48
N ILE A 82 -9.60 -0.50 -3.69
CA ILE A 82 -9.13 -0.59 -2.31
C ILE A 82 -7.71 -1.16 -2.28
N PHE A 83 -6.82 -0.54 -1.51
CA PHE A 83 -5.46 -1.01 -1.27
C PHE A 83 -4.99 -0.64 0.13
N ILE A 84 -3.97 -1.34 0.61
CA ILE A 84 -3.36 -1.10 1.91
C ILE A 84 -1.89 -0.79 1.67
N ASP A 85 -1.42 0.35 2.17
CA ASP A 85 -0.02 0.73 2.16
C ASP A 85 0.57 0.71 3.58
N THR A 86 1.89 0.55 3.66
CA THR A 86 2.63 0.65 4.92
C THR A 86 3.39 1.97 4.98
N LEU A 87 3.21 2.73 6.07
CA LEU A 87 4.04 3.91 6.33
C LEU A 87 5.25 3.46 7.17
N GLN A 88 6.43 3.38 6.53
CA GLN A 88 7.68 3.14 7.24
C GLN A 88 8.08 4.39 8.03
N SER A 89 8.05 4.30 9.35
CA SER A 89 8.71 5.30 10.20
C SER A 89 10.23 5.04 10.20
N SER A 90 11.00 6.11 10.01
CA SER A 90 12.47 6.08 9.95
C SER A 90 13.15 5.79 11.31
N SER A 91 12.40 5.58 12.39
CA SER A 91 12.94 5.24 13.71
C SER A 91 12.70 3.76 14.02
N SER A 92 13.66 2.93 13.64
CA SER A 92 13.67 1.48 13.81
C SER A 92 13.92 1.07 15.27
N SER A 93 12.90 1.19 16.12
CA SER A 93 12.81 0.39 17.35
C SER A 93 12.02 -0.88 17.05
N GLU A 94 12.57 -2.06 17.35
CA GLU A 94 11.94 -3.38 17.10
C GLU A 94 10.57 -3.59 17.79
N ARG A 95 10.22 -2.72 18.74
CA ARG A 95 8.93 -2.71 19.45
C ARG A 95 7.98 -1.61 18.99
N SER A 96 8.31 -0.89 17.91
CA SER A 96 7.47 0.20 17.44
C SER A 96 6.20 -0.34 16.82
N SER A 97 5.09 0.29 17.17
CA SER A 97 3.85 0.21 16.43
C SER A 97 4.07 0.61 14.96
N ARG A 98 3.31 -0.01 14.07
CA ARG A 98 3.35 0.22 12.62
C ARG A 98 2.02 0.80 12.16
N ILE A 99 2.07 1.74 11.23
CA ILE A 99 0.87 2.36 10.67
C ILE A 99 0.60 1.78 9.29
N PHE A 100 -0.54 1.13 9.15
CA PHE A 100 -1.11 0.69 7.87
C PHE A 100 -2.15 1.70 7.43
N LEU A 101 -2.10 2.10 6.17
CA LEU A 101 -3.06 3.03 5.58
C LEU A 101 -3.94 2.28 4.60
N CYS A 102 -5.19 2.04 4.96
CA CYS A 102 -6.16 1.55 3.98
C CYS A 102 -6.68 2.74 3.19
N SER A 103 -6.51 2.68 1.87
CA SER A 103 -6.92 3.74 0.96
C SER A 103 -7.86 3.18 -0.09
N VAL A 104 -8.85 3.97 -0.45
CA VAL A 104 -9.73 3.71 -1.58
C VAL A 104 -9.74 4.95 -2.47
N VAL A 105 -9.58 4.72 -3.77
CA VAL A 105 -9.75 5.75 -4.80
C VAL A 105 -11.00 5.45 -5.61
N ASN A 106 -11.49 6.46 -6.33
CA ASN A 106 -12.63 6.32 -7.24
C ASN A 106 -13.95 5.96 -6.53
N VAL A 107 -14.22 6.59 -5.39
CA VAL A 107 -15.46 6.39 -4.62
C VAL A 107 -16.37 7.61 -4.65
N SER A 108 -17.67 7.37 -4.51
CA SER A 108 -18.67 8.40 -4.22
C SER A 108 -19.65 7.81 -3.21
N HIS A 109 -19.83 8.46 -2.07
CA HIS A 109 -20.61 7.93 -0.94
C HIS A 109 -20.10 6.58 -0.45
N ALA A 110 -19.04 6.58 0.37
CA ALA A 110 -18.42 5.34 0.84
C ALA A 110 -18.16 5.38 2.34
N THR A 111 -18.21 4.19 2.94
CA THR A 111 -17.75 3.94 4.30
C THR A 111 -16.55 2.99 4.23
N LEU A 112 -15.43 3.42 4.80
CA LEU A 112 -14.22 2.62 4.95
C LEU A 112 -14.05 2.26 6.43
N SER A 113 -13.85 0.98 6.71
CA SER A 113 -13.84 0.46 8.08
C SER A 113 -12.72 -0.54 8.31
N TRP A 114 -12.05 -0.45 9.45
CA TRP A 114 -11.11 -1.46 9.93
C TRP A 114 -11.77 -2.42 10.90
N TYR A 115 -11.48 -3.71 10.74
CA TYR A 115 -11.91 -4.77 11.64
C TYR A 115 -10.71 -5.55 12.17
N LYS A 116 -10.80 -5.94 13.45
CA LYS A 116 -9.93 -6.92 14.12
C LYS A 116 -10.75 -8.18 14.35
N GLY A 117 -10.56 -9.21 13.52
CA GLY A 117 -11.49 -10.33 13.43
C GLY A 117 -12.90 -9.84 13.07
N ASN A 118 -13.84 -9.96 13.99
CA ASN A 118 -15.23 -9.52 13.81
C ASN A 118 -15.53 -8.17 14.48
N SER A 119 -14.57 -7.59 15.21
CA SER A 119 -14.76 -6.34 15.95
C SER A 119 -14.40 -5.13 15.10
N LEU A 120 -15.30 -4.16 14.98
CA LEU A 120 -15.05 -2.88 14.32
C LEU A 120 -14.08 -2.04 15.18
N LEU A 121 -12.97 -1.62 14.59
CA LEU A 121 -11.97 -0.77 15.25
C LEU A 121 -12.19 0.70 14.97
N SER A 122 -12.36 1.03 13.69
CA SER A 122 -12.44 2.40 13.21
C SER A 122 -13.25 2.44 11.93
N SER A 123 -13.95 3.54 11.69
CA SER A 123 -14.76 3.75 10.50
C SER A 123 -14.79 5.23 10.15
N ILE A 124 -14.69 5.51 8.86
CA ILE A 124 -14.91 6.82 8.29
C ILE A 124 -15.91 6.70 7.15
N SER A 125 -16.86 7.62 7.08
CA SER A 125 -17.81 7.71 6.00
C SER A 125 -17.76 9.09 5.39
N VAL A 126 -17.94 9.15 4.08
CA VAL A 126 -18.03 10.41 3.35
C VAL A 126 -19.25 10.36 2.45
N SER A 127 -20.07 11.40 2.54
CA SER A 127 -21.32 11.56 1.80
C SER A 127 -21.24 12.58 0.65
N ASN A 128 -20.08 13.18 0.41
CA ASN A 128 -19.84 14.07 -0.72
C ASN A 128 -18.90 13.39 -1.74
N LEU A 129 -18.78 13.94 -2.96
CA LEU A 129 -17.78 13.48 -3.94
C LEU A 129 -16.38 13.58 -3.31
N SER A 130 -15.81 12.44 -2.94
CA SER A 130 -14.44 12.31 -2.44
C SER A 130 -13.73 11.30 -3.32
N ILE A 131 -12.82 11.80 -4.15
CA ILE A 131 -12.10 10.99 -5.15
C ILE A 131 -11.23 9.93 -4.45
N SER A 132 -10.82 10.17 -3.20
CA SER A 132 -10.07 9.25 -2.37
C SER A 132 -10.47 9.34 -0.90
N LEU A 133 -10.38 8.23 -0.18
CA LEU A 133 -10.60 8.12 1.25
C LEU A 133 -9.53 7.21 1.85
N SER A 134 -8.91 7.62 2.96
CA SER A 134 -7.85 6.86 3.61
C SER A 134 -8.09 6.77 5.11
N LEU A 135 -7.87 5.59 5.69
CA LEU A 135 -8.06 5.30 7.10
C LEU A 135 -6.81 4.61 7.68
N PRO A 136 -6.05 5.29 8.56
CA PRO A 136 -4.87 4.69 9.19
C PRO A 136 -5.26 3.70 10.30
N LEU A 137 -4.43 2.69 10.49
CA LEU A 137 -4.50 1.72 11.56
C LEU A 137 -3.10 1.52 12.15
N GLU A 138 -2.98 1.73 13.45
CA GLU A 138 -1.75 1.45 14.19
C GLU A 138 -1.81 0.02 14.76
N VAL A 139 -0.82 -0.81 14.45
CA VAL A 139 -0.72 -2.21 14.86
C VAL A 139 0.58 -2.43 15.61
N GLU A 140 0.49 -3.05 16.79
CA GLU A 140 1.65 -3.39 17.61
C GLU A 140 2.41 -4.60 17.07
N TYR A 141 3.73 -4.62 17.32
CA TYR A 141 4.58 -5.74 16.95
C TYR A 141 4.22 -7.00 17.76
N GLN A 142 4.08 -8.15 17.09
CA GLN A 142 3.56 -9.44 17.61
C GLN A 142 2.04 -9.55 17.80
N ASP A 143 1.26 -8.61 17.27
CA ASP A 143 -0.18 -8.74 17.30
C ASP A 143 -0.66 -9.89 16.39
N ASN A 144 -1.01 -11.04 16.96
CA ASN A 144 -1.45 -12.24 16.23
C ASN A 144 -2.94 -12.16 15.87
N ASN A 145 -3.37 -11.04 15.32
CA ASN A 145 -4.77 -10.80 14.98
C ASN A 145 -4.94 -10.60 13.48
N THR A 146 -6.11 -11.00 12.99
CA THR A 146 -6.48 -10.81 11.59
C THR A 146 -7.13 -9.44 11.41
N TYR A 147 -6.48 -8.58 10.64
CA TYR A 147 -7.00 -7.26 10.30
C TYR A 147 -7.61 -7.26 8.91
N SER A 148 -8.73 -6.56 8.75
CA SER A 148 -9.36 -6.38 7.45
C SER A 148 -9.88 -4.97 7.29
N CYS A 149 -9.64 -4.41 6.11
CA CYS A 149 -10.23 -3.16 5.69
C CYS A 149 -11.41 -3.46 4.78
N VAL A 150 -12.57 -2.93 5.14
CA VAL A 150 -13.85 -3.17 4.47
C VAL A 150 -14.34 -1.85 3.88
N LEU A 151 -14.53 -1.84 2.56
CA LEU A 151 -15.21 -0.79 1.83
C LEU A 151 -16.67 -1.19 1.66
N ASN A 152 -17.55 -0.35 2.20
CA ASN A 152 -18.98 -0.42 1.96
C ASN A 152 -19.39 0.80 1.12
N ASN A 153 -19.69 0.56 -0.16
CA ASN A 153 -20.06 1.57 -1.13
C ASN A 153 -21.36 1.10 -1.83
N PRO A 154 -22.35 1.98 -2.11
CA PRO A 154 -23.52 1.66 -2.94
C PRO A 154 -23.18 0.98 -4.28
N VAL A 155 -21.96 1.21 -4.78
CA VAL A 155 -21.40 0.55 -5.97
C VAL A 155 -21.02 -0.91 -5.66
N SER A 156 -20.12 -1.15 -4.73
CA SER A 156 -19.64 -2.49 -4.44
C SER A 156 -19.20 -2.61 -2.99
N ASN A 157 -19.40 -3.78 -2.41
CA ASN A 157 -18.77 -4.13 -1.15
C ASN A 157 -17.47 -4.86 -1.47
N GLN A 158 -16.37 -4.35 -0.94
CA GLN A 158 -15.03 -4.94 -1.13
C GLN A 158 -14.36 -5.09 0.24
N THR A 159 -13.61 -6.17 0.41
CA THR A 159 -12.84 -6.42 1.62
C THR A 159 -11.41 -6.75 1.23
N GLN A 160 -10.47 -6.00 1.78
CA GLN A 160 -9.05 -6.27 1.66
C GLN A 160 -8.53 -6.73 3.01
N HIS A 161 -8.00 -7.94 3.06
CA HIS A 161 -7.34 -8.46 4.26
C HIS A 161 -5.90 -7.97 4.33
N LEU A 162 -5.45 -7.66 5.54
CA LEU A 162 -4.04 -7.42 5.80
C LEU A 162 -3.32 -8.78 5.75
N THR A 163 -2.58 -9.04 4.67
CA THR A 163 -1.91 -10.33 4.48
C THR A 163 -0.63 -10.43 5.30
N ASN A 164 -0.45 -11.56 5.97
CA ASN A 164 0.67 -11.82 6.87
C ASN A 164 2.05 -11.76 6.17
N THR A 165 2.09 -11.95 4.84
CA THR A 165 3.31 -11.82 4.02
C THR A 165 3.98 -10.45 4.16
N GLU A 166 3.23 -9.34 4.23
CA GLU A 166 3.82 -8.01 4.44
C GLU A 166 4.48 -7.87 5.82
N LEU A 167 3.94 -8.58 6.83
CA LEU A 167 4.51 -8.63 8.18
C LEU A 167 5.79 -9.46 8.24
N TYR A 168 5.86 -10.60 7.51
CA TYR A 168 7.01 -11.50 7.53
C TYR A 168 8.21 -11.02 6.70
N TRP A 169 8.04 -10.52 5.46
CA TRP A 169 9.17 -10.15 4.59
C TRP A 169 10.01 -8.97 5.13
N LEU A 170 9.39 -8.06 5.89
CA LEU A 170 10.09 -6.90 6.47
C LEU A 170 10.83 -7.23 7.77
N GLY A 171 10.40 -8.26 8.51
CA GLY A 171 11.13 -8.74 9.70
C GLY A 171 12.48 -9.39 9.36
N TYR A 172 12.55 -10.10 8.24
CA TYR A 172 13.79 -10.72 7.77
C TYR A 172 14.87 -9.71 7.36
N SER A 173 14.48 -8.60 6.73
CA SER A 173 15.44 -7.58 6.28
C SER A 173 16.12 -6.86 7.47
N VAL A 174 15.38 -6.62 8.55
CA VAL A 174 15.91 -6.01 9.77
C VAL A 174 16.77 -7.00 10.56
N HIS A 175 16.39 -8.27 10.64
CA HIS A 175 17.16 -9.28 11.35
C HIS A 175 18.53 -9.55 10.70
N TYR A 176 18.62 -9.48 9.36
CA TYR A 176 19.90 -9.54 8.64
C TYR A 176 20.74 -8.27 8.83
N CYS A 177 20.10 -7.09 8.91
CA CYS A 177 20.81 -5.82 9.10
C CYS A 177 21.43 -5.67 10.51
N GLY A 178 20.66 -5.99 11.57
CA GLY A 178 21.14 -5.86 12.94
C GLY A 178 22.19 -6.91 13.33
N THR A 179 22.00 -8.17 12.94
CA THR A 179 22.98 -9.23 13.24
C THR A 179 24.25 -9.09 12.40
N ALA A 180 24.16 -8.69 11.12
CA ALA A 180 25.33 -8.45 10.29
C ALA A 180 26.18 -7.28 10.82
N GLU A 181 25.56 -6.19 11.31
CA GLU A 181 26.32 -5.07 11.87
C GLU A 181 27.12 -5.48 13.12
N VAL A 182 26.51 -6.25 14.04
CA VAL A 182 27.20 -6.77 15.23
C VAL A 182 28.32 -7.73 14.84
N VAL A 183 28.09 -8.63 13.88
CA VAL A 183 29.10 -9.56 13.38
C VAL A 183 30.25 -8.81 12.70
N ILE A 184 29.97 -7.82 11.86
CA ILE A 184 30.99 -6.98 11.21
C ILE A 184 31.82 -6.25 12.27
N ARG A 185 31.20 -5.64 13.29
CA ARG A 185 31.92 -4.97 14.38
C ARG A 185 32.81 -5.93 15.19
N LEU A 186 32.34 -7.15 15.45
CA LEU A 186 33.12 -8.19 16.12
C LEU A 186 34.31 -8.67 15.27
N VAL A 187 34.09 -8.85 13.97
CA VAL A 187 35.17 -9.24 13.05
C VAL A 187 36.21 -8.12 12.94
N VAL A 188 35.79 -6.87 12.80
CA VAL A 188 36.70 -5.72 12.76
C VAL A 188 37.48 -5.58 14.07
N SER A 189 36.83 -5.72 15.22
CA SER A 189 37.53 -5.63 16.52
C SER A 189 38.53 -6.76 16.72
N ALA A 190 38.20 -7.99 16.31
CA ALA A 190 39.11 -9.13 16.33
C ALA A 190 40.32 -8.91 15.41
N LEU A 191 40.11 -8.42 14.18
CA LEU A 191 41.19 -8.13 13.23
C LEU A 191 42.12 -7.03 13.74
N MET A 192 41.57 -5.96 14.31
CA MET A 192 42.35 -4.88 14.92
C MET A 192 43.15 -5.38 16.14
N GLY A 193 42.57 -6.29 16.94
CA GLY A 193 43.27 -6.93 18.05
C GLY A 193 44.48 -7.77 17.59
N VAL A 194 44.30 -8.58 16.54
CA VAL A 194 45.39 -9.40 15.96
C VAL A 194 46.50 -8.51 15.41
N ALA A 195 46.16 -7.44 14.70
CA ALA A 195 47.14 -6.49 14.16
C ALA A 195 47.94 -5.80 15.28
N ALA A 196 47.30 -5.39 16.37
CA ALA A 196 47.96 -4.78 17.51
C ALA A 196 48.95 -5.75 18.20
N VAL A 197 48.56 -7.01 18.37
CA VAL A 197 49.46 -8.04 18.95
C VAL A 197 50.67 -8.28 18.05
N ALA A 198 50.46 -8.39 16.73
CA ALA A 198 51.55 -8.55 15.78
C ALA A 198 52.53 -7.37 15.83
N ALA A 199 52.02 -6.13 15.89
CA ALA A 199 52.85 -4.93 16.02
C ALA A 199 53.68 -4.93 17.32
N ILE A 200 53.09 -5.34 18.45
CA ILE A 200 53.81 -5.47 19.73
C ILE A 200 54.93 -6.50 19.61
N VAL A 201 54.68 -7.66 18.99
CA VAL A 201 55.70 -8.71 18.80
C VAL A 201 56.86 -8.19 17.96
N VAL A 202 56.58 -7.48 16.85
CA VAL A 202 57.61 -6.88 15.99
C VAL A 202 58.42 -5.83 16.76
N LEU A 203 57.76 -4.96 17.54
CA LEU A 203 58.45 -3.97 18.37
C LEU A 203 59.35 -4.62 19.42
N VAL A 204 58.87 -5.65 20.12
CA VAL A 204 59.68 -6.39 21.10
C VAL A 204 60.88 -7.06 20.41
N TYR A 205 60.68 -7.61 19.21
CA TYR A 205 61.75 -8.21 18.43
C TYR A 205 62.80 -7.17 18.00
N ASP A 206 62.38 -6.00 17.49
CA ASP A 206 63.28 -4.91 17.10
C ASP A 206 64.07 -4.35 18.31
N ILE A 207 63.40 -4.15 19.46
CA ILE A 207 64.05 -3.70 20.70
C ILE A 207 65.08 -4.73 21.16
N LYS A 208 64.74 -6.02 21.20
CA LYS A 208 65.68 -7.09 21.58
C LYS A 208 66.85 -7.17 20.61
N SER A 209 66.60 -7.05 19.30
CA SER A 209 67.63 -7.10 18.27
C SER A 209 68.64 -5.94 18.44
N ARG A 210 68.16 -4.69 18.53
CA ARG A 210 69.02 -3.52 18.77
C ARG A 210 69.79 -3.61 20.10
N THR A 211 69.18 -4.19 21.12
CA THR A 211 69.85 -4.39 22.42
C THR A 211 70.94 -5.46 22.34
N GLY A 212 70.71 -6.52 21.55
CA GLY A 212 71.70 -7.57 21.26
C GLY A 212 72.91 -7.03 20.49
N GLU A 213 72.67 -6.19 19.48
CA GLU A 213 73.70 -5.55 18.67
C GLU A 213 74.57 -4.58 19.51
N LYS A 214 73.94 -3.73 20.33
CA LYS A 214 74.68 -2.87 21.27
C LYS A 214 75.54 -3.66 22.26
N ARG A 215 75.05 -4.80 22.75
CA ARG A 215 75.80 -5.64 23.70
C ARG A 215 76.98 -6.35 23.03
N THR A 216 76.85 -6.74 21.76
CA THR A 216 77.98 -7.32 21.00
C THR A 216 79.04 -6.27 20.68
N ASP A 217 78.64 -5.06 20.33
CA ASP A 217 79.56 -3.96 20.02
C ASP A 217 80.35 -3.48 21.26
N ILE A 218 79.70 -3.42 22.43
CA ILE A 218 80.39 -3.14 23.72
C ILE A 218 81.42 -4.24 24.05
N ASN A 219 81.06 -5.51 23.87
CA ASN A 219 81.96 -6.63 24.15
C ASN A 219 83.17 -6.67 23.19
N LEU A 220 82.97 -6.31 21.92
CA LEU A 220 84.04 -6.22 20.91
C LEU A 220 85.00 -5.06 21.23
N ARG A 221 84.48 -3.88 21.62
CA ARG A 221 85.31 -2.76 22.08
C ARG A 221 86.11 -3.09 23.33
N GLN A 222 85.52 -3.78 24.31
CA GLN A 222 86.25 -4.20 25.53
C GLN A 222 87.36 -5.23 25.26
N ARG A 223 87.22 -6.08 24.24
CA ARG A 223 88.30 -7.00 23.81
C ARG A 223 89.43 -6.28 23.07
N SER A 224 89.12 -5.26 22.28
CA SER A 224 90.13 -4.48 21.55
C SER A 224 91.02 -3.62 22.44
N ILE A 225 90.60 -3.28 23.66
CA ILE A 225 91.38 -2.47 24.62
C ILE A 225 92.29 -3.36 25.50
N ARG A 226 92.10 -4.69 25.46
CA ARG A 226 92.80 -5.65 26.34
C ARG A 226 93.95 -6.41 25.63
N ASN A 227 94.24 -6.07 24.38
CA ASN A 227 95.42 -6.49 23.61
C ASN A 227 96.26 -5.25 23.30
#